data_AF-A0A525P3M8-F1
#
_entry.id   AF-A0A525P3M8-F1
#
_cell.length_a   1.000
_cell.length_b   1.000
_cell.length_c   1.000
_cell.angle_alpha   90.00
_cell.angle_beta   90.00
_cell.angle_gamma   90.00
#
_symmetry.space_group_name_H-M   'P 1'
#
loop_
_entity.id
_entity.type
_entity.pdbx_description
1 polymer ?
#
loop_
_entity_poly.entity_id
_entity_poly.type
_entity_poly.pdbx_seq_one_letter_code
_entity_poly.pdbx_strand_id
1 'polypeptide(L)'
;FITANGTELAKSAQTGASAEYIVTSKDEHLYARIDGRIQAVKDEEKLDELWSAVASAWFKDGRKDDDIQLVRMDLTEAEVWTTGGSISFLYEIGKANMTDQKPDLGEHGTLRF
;
A
#
# COMPACT_ATOMS: atom_id res chain seq x y z
N PHE A 1 -6.10 -5.23 0.85
CA PHE A 1 -7.17 -4.48 1.54
C PHE A 1 -8.41 -5.36 1.66
N ILE A 2 -9.18 -5.20 2.74
CA ILE A 2 -10.52 -5.81 2.89
C ILE A 2 -11.56 -4.69 2.70
N THR A 3 -12.58 -4.92 1.87
CA THR A 3 -13.68 -3.97 1.63
C THR A 3 -14.99 -4.71 1.33
N ALA A 4 -16.10 -3.99 1.23
CA ALA A 4 -17.39 -4.55 0.80
C ALA A 4 -17.49 -4.62 -0.73
N ASN A 5 -18.14 -5.66 -1.26
CA ASN A 5 -18.32 -5.91 -2.70
C ASN A 5 -19.06 -4.77 -3.43
N GLY A 6 -19.92 -4.03 -2.72
CA GLY A 6 -20.67 -2.90 -3.27
C GLY A 6 -19.89 -1.61 -3.49
N THR A 7 -18.65 -1.50 -2.97
CA THR A 7 -17.86 -0.26 -3.05
C THR A 7 -17.33 0.02 -4.46
N GLU A 8 -17.12 1.30 -4.80
CA GLU A 8 -16.52 1.68 -6.08
C GLU A 8 -15.09 1.13 -6.25
N LEU A 9 -14.36 0.98 -5.14
CA LEU A 9 -13.05 0.33 -5.14
C LEU A 9 -13.16 -1.14 -5.56
N ALA A 10 -14.09 -1.90 -4.97
CA ALA A 10 -14.33 -3.29 -5.34
C ALA A 10 -14.73 -3.43 -6.81
N LYS A 11 -15.65 -2.58 -7.30
CA LYS A 11 -16.06 -2.56 -8.71
C LYS A 11 -14.90 -2.24 -9.65
N SER A 12 -14.10 -1.23 -9.33
CA SER A 12 -12.92 -0.86 -10.13
C SER A 12 -11.89 -1.98 -10.16
N ALA A 13 -11.69 -2.66 -9.03
CA ALA A 13 -10.77 -3.78 -8.89
C ALA A 13 -11.20 -5.02 -9.71
N GLN A 14 -12.50 -5.24 -9.94
CA GLN A 14 -12.97 -6.32 -10.83
C GLN A 14 -12.49 -6.15 -12.28
N THR A 15 -12.29 -4.90 -12.71
CA THR A 15 -11.81 -4.58 -14.07
C THR A 15 -10.29 -4.36 -14.14
N GLY A 16 -9.59 -4.46 -13.01
CA GLY A 16 -8.15 -4.30 -12.97
C GLY A 16 -7.67 -2.85 -13.06
N ALA A 17 -8.40 -1.86 -12.54
CA ALA A 17 -8.10 -0.44 -12.75
C ALA A 17 -6.68 -0.02 -12.27
N SER A 18 -6.13 1.02 -12.90
CA SER A 18 -4.97 1.73 -12.35
C SER A 18 -5.36 2.46 -11.06
N ALA A 19 -4.46 2.50 -10.09
CA ALA A 19 -4.68 3.11 -8.80
C ALA A 19 -3.42 3.77 -8.26
N GLU A 20 -3.63 4.70 -7.35
CA GLU A 20 -2.60 5.38 -6.58
C GLU A 20 -2.89 5.16 -5.09
N TYR A 21 -1.85 4.85 -4.31
CA TYR A 21 -1.91 4.72 -2.86
C TYR A 21 -0.98 5.75 -2.23
N ILE A 22 -1.58 6.71 -1.51
CA ILE A 22 -0.88 7.81 -0.87
C ILE A 22 -0.68 7.50 0.61
N VAL A 23 0.56 7.53 1.06
CA VAL A 23 0.95 7.37 2.47
C VAL A 23 1.41 8.71 3.00
N THR A 24 0.86 9.13 4.13
CA THR A 24 1.34 10.28 4.90
C THR A 24 1.38 9.91 6.38
N SER A 25 2.54 9.46 6.86
CA SER A 25 2.75 9.09 8.25
C SER A 25 3.76 10.02 8.89
N LYS A 26 3.29 10.85 9.83
CA LYS A 26 4.18 11.73 10.59
C LYS A 26 5.01 10.95 11.59
N ASP A 27 4.42 9.93 12.22
CA ASP A 27 5.07 9.13 13.27
C ASP A 27 6.16 8.24 12.68
N GLU A 28 5.89 7.64 11.52
CA GLU A 28 6.89 6.85 10.77
C GLU A 28 7.80 7.72 9.89
N HIS A 29 7.59 9.04 9.92
CA HIS A 29 8.25 10.01 9.06
C HIS A 29 8.30 9.60 7.57
N LEU A 30 7.23 8.97 7.08
CA LEU A 30 7.15 8.37 5.76
C LEU A 30 6.03 9.01 4.95
N TYR A 31 6.40 9.48 3.76
CA TYR A 31 5.47 10.02 2.79
C TYR A 31 5.71 9.31 1.47
N ALA A 32 4.66 8.78 0.84
CA ALA A 32 4.82 8.07 -0.41
C ALA A 32 3.62 8.27 -1.32
N ARG A 33 3.91 8.37 -2.61
CA ARG A 33 2.97 8.12 -3.70
C ARG A 33 3.34 6.77 -4.30
N ILE A 34 2.39 5.85 -4.37
CA ILE A 34 2.61 4.51 -4.91
C ILE A 34 1.61 4.28 -6.05
N ASP A 35 2.10 4.03 -7.25
CA ASP A 35 1.30 3.73 -8.44
C ASP A 35 1.23 2.23 -8.69
N GLY A 36 0.09 1.73 -9.15
CA GLY A 36 -0.10 0.32 -9.43
C GLY A 36 -1.44 -0.01 -10.09
N ARG A 37 -1.78 -1.30 -10.11
CA ARG A 37 -3.09 -1.79 -10.55
C ARG A 37 -3.77 -2.55 -9.43
N ILE A 38 -5.06 -2.29 -9.23
CA ILE A 38 -5.88 -3.00 -8.25
C ILE A 38 -6.61 -4.17 -8.90
N GLN A 39 -6.71 -5.28 -8.18
CA GLN A 39 -7.43 -6.47 -8.59
C GLN A 39 -8.32 -6.98 -7.45
N ALA A 40 -9.56 -7.32 -7.79
CA ALA A 40 -10.41 -8.11 -6.93
C ALA A 40 -9.89 -9.54 -6.92
N VAL A 41 -9.50 -10.04 -5.74
CA VAL A 41 -8.92 -11.37 -5.60
C VAL A 41 -9.75 -12.23 -4.65
N LYS A 42 -9.75 -13.54 -4.89
CA LYS A 42 -10.28 -14.53 -3.97
C LYS A 42 -9.12 -15.38 -3.47
N ASP A 43 -8.77 -15.18 -2.21
CA ASP A 43 -7.65 -15.84 -1.56
C ASP A 43 -8.00 -16.01 -0.08
N GLU A 44 -8.41 -17.23 0.29
CA GLU A 44 -8.86 -17.53 1.65
C GLU A 44 -7.70 -17.48 2.66
N GLU A 45 -6.50 -17.89 2.25
CA GLU A 45 -5.31 -17.86 3.11
C GLU A 45 -4.90 -16.43 3.43
N LYS A 46 -4.89 -15.55 2.42
CA LYS A 46 -4.61 -14.13 2.64
C LYS A 46 -5.72 -13.44 3.42
N LEU A 47 -6.98 -13.83 3.23
CA LEU A 47 -8.07 -13.27 4.02
C LEU A 47 -7.93 -13.67 5.49
N ASP A 48 -7.52 -14.89 5.79
CA ASP A 48 -7.25 -15.35 7.15
C ASP A 48 -6.08 -14.60 7.80
N GLU A 49 -5.00 -14.34 7.05
CA GLU A 49 -3.86 -13.55 7.51
C GLU A 49 -4.25 -12.10 7.86
N LEU A 50 -5.11 -11.48 7.04
CA LEU A 50 -5.52 -10.09 7.21
C LEU A 50 -6.72 -9.90 8.15
N TRP A 51 -7.39 -10.99 8.55
CA TRP A 51 -8.60 -10.91 9.35
C TRP A 51 -8.31 -10.39 10.76
N SER A 52 -9.14 -9.48 11.25
CA SER A 52 -8.97 -8.87 12.57
C SER A 52 -10.31 -8.56 13.22
N ALA A 53 -10.31 -8.26 14.53
CA ALA A 53 -11.50 -7.81 15.24
C ALA A 53 -12.11 -6.55 14.61
N VAL A 54 -11.27 -5.66 14.06
CA VAL A 54 -11.73 -4.48 13.33
C VAL A 54 -12.48 -4.89 12.07
N ALA A 55 -11.89 -5.76 11.23
CA ALA A 55 -12.57 -6.27 10.04
C ALA A 55 -13.90 -6.94 10.40
N SER A 56 -13.89 -7.82 11.41
CA SER A 56 -15.08 -8.54 11.86
C SER A 56 -16.23 -7.64 12.33
N ALA A 57 -15.95 -6.43 12.81
CA ALA A 57 -16.99 -5.49 13.24
C ALA A 57 -17.82 -4.93 12.07
N TRP A 58 -17.31 -5.00 10.83
CA TRP A 58 -17.98 -4.48 9.63
C TRP A 58 -18.84 -5.51 8.89
N PHE A 59 -18.63 -6.81 9.12
CA PHE A 59 -19.27 -7.89 8.37
C PHE A 59 -20.17 -8.72 9.30
N LYS A 60 -21.48 -8.72 9.04
CA LYS A 60 -22.51 -9.30 9.92
C LYS A 60 -22.34 -10.80 10.12
N ASP A 61 -21.93 -11.50 9.08
CA ASP A 61 -21.71 -12.95 9.08
C ASP A 61 -20.23 -13.28 9.34
N GLY A 62 -19.47 -12.28 9.82
CA GLY A 62 -18.06 -12.36 10.12
C GLY A 62 -17.26 -12.78 8.89
N ARG A 63 -16.30 -13.68 9.09
CA ARG A 63 -15.38 -14.17 8.05
C ARG A 63 -16.06 -14.90 6.88
N LYS A 64 -17.32 -15.29 7.04
CA LYS A 64 -18.12 -16.01 6.02
C LYS A 64 -19.10 -15.10 5.29
N ASP A 65 -19.03 -13.79 5.50
CA ASP A 65 -19.92 -12.83 4.87
C ASP A 65 -19.62 -12.73 3.36
N ASP A 66 -20.66 -12.95 2.54
CA ASP A 66 -20.56 -12.89 1.08
C ASP A 66 -20.27 -11.48 0.55
N ASP A 67 -20.40 -10.44 1.39
CA ASP A 67 -20.05 -9.07 1.02
C ASP A 67 -18.54 -8.78 1.11
N ILE A 68 -17.73 -9.70 1.64
CA ILE A 68 -16.27 -9.50 1.74
C ILE A 68 -15.61 -9.53 0.36
N GLN A 69 -14.81 -8.51 0.08
CA GLN A 69 -13.89 -8.45 -1.07
C GLN A 69 -12.47 -8.18 -0.61
N LEU A 70 -11.53 -9.02 -1.04
CA LEU A 70 -10.11 -8.68 -1.01
C LEU A 70 -9.72 -7.88 -2.26
N VAL A 71 -9.05 -6.76 -2.05
CA VAL A 71 -8.41 -5.98 -3.12
C VAL A 71 -6.90 -6.05 -2.95
N ARG A 72 -6.21 -6.57 -3.96
CA ARG A 72 -4.75 -6.58 -4.08
C ARG A 72 -4.33 -5.41 -4.96
N MET A 73 -3.26 -4.71 -4.61
CA MET A 73 -2.63 -3.72 -5.48
C MET A 73 -1.26 -4.24 -5.90
N ASP A 74 -1.08 -4.46 -7.20
CA ASP A 74 0.19 -4.83 -7.80
C ASP A 74 0.96 -3.53 -8.09
N LEU A 75 2.05 -3.31 -7.35
CA LEU A 75 2.82 -2.06 -7.37
C LEU A 75 3.65 -1.96 -8.64
N THR A 76 3.88 -0.75 -9.12
CA THR A 76 4.68 -0.48 -10.34
C THR A 76 5.79 0.53 -10.10
N GLU A 77 5.46 1.67 -9.49
CA GLU A 77 6.40 2.72 -9.13
C GLU A 77 6.00 3.30 -7.77
N ALA A 78 6.97 3.76 -7.00
CA ALA A 78 6.71 4.56 -5.81
C ALA A 78 7.69 5.71 -5.70
N GLU A 79 7.17 6.92 -5.45
CA GLU A 79 7.95 8.07 -5.06
C GLU A 79 7.84 8.24 -3.53
N VAL A 80 8.98 8.29 -2.84
CA VAL A 80 9.05 8.19 -1.38
C VAL A 80 9.91 9.31 -0.81
N TRP A 81 9.42 9.95 0.25
CA TRP A 81 10.13 10.93 1.07
C TRP A 81 10.15 10.46 2.52
N THR A 82 11.31 10.57 3.16
CA THR A 82 11.47 10.36 4.61
C THR A 82 12.06 11.59 5.28
N THR A 83 11.68 11.86 6.52
CA THR A 83 12.22 12.98 7.29
C THR A 83 12.87 12.48 8.58
N GLY A 84 14.03 13.03 8.97
CA GLY A 84 14.67 12.65 10.23
C GLY A 84 15.43 11.33 10.16
N GLY A 85 16.62 11.38 9.54
CA GLY A 85 17.77 10.57 9.94
C GLY A 85 17.63 9.04 10.00
N SER A 86 16.64 8.42 9.37
CA SER A 86 16.71 6.99 9.08
C SER A 86 17.67 6.77 7.91
N ILE A 87 18.95 7.12 8.14
CA ILE A 87 20.11 6.89 7.26
C ILE A 87 20.14 5.44 6.75
N SER A 88 19.49 4.50 7.44
CA SER A 88 19.35 3.10 7.01
C SER A 88 18.38 2.88 5.84
N PHE A 89 17.38 3.74 5.61
CA PHE A 89 16.30 3.52 4.64
C PHE A 89 16.69 3.92 3.22
N LEU A 90 17.21 5.14 2.96
CA LEU A 90 17.76 5.44 1.64
C LEU A 90 19.20 4.91 1.45
N TYR A 91 19.94 4.47 2.47
CA TYR A 91 21.22 3.79 2.20
C TYR A 91 21.04 2.43 1.49
N GLU A 92 19.98 1.69 1.82
CA GLU A 92 19.61 0.45 1.12
C GLU A 92 19.02 0.71 -0.28
N ILE A 93 18.26 1.79 -0.45
CA ILE A 93 17.70 2.19 -1.77
C ILE A 93 18.76 2.84 -2.67
N GLY A 94 19.66 3.65 -2.09
CA GLY A 94 20.66 4.49 -2.76
C GLY A 94 21.97 3.78 -3.12
N LYS A 95 22.27 2.60 -2.57
CA LYS A 95 23.30 1.71 -3.15
C LYS A 95 23.01 1.32 -4.60
N ALA A 96 21.76 1.47 -5.06
CA ALA A 96 21.39 1.22 -6.44
C ALA A 96 21.65 2.39 -7.40
N ASN A 97 21.87 3.64 -6.94
CA ASN A 97 22.10 4.79 -7.83
C ASN A 97 22.94 5.92 -7.17
N MET A 98 23.99 6.36 -7.88
CA MET A 98 25.22 7.00 -7.40
C MET A 98 25.17 8.56 -7.31
N THR A 99 25.45 9.11 -6.12
CA THR A 99 25.98 10.46 -5.67
C THR A 99 25.56 11.80 -6.32
N ASP A 100 25.13 12.80 -5.51
CA ASP A 100 25.90 14.04 -5.13
C ASP A 100 25.04 15.08 -4.33
N GLN A 101 25.58 15.63 -3.24
CA GLN A 101 24.84 16.18 -2.08
C GLN A 101 24.35 17.66 -2.15
N LYS A 102 23.22 17.91 -1.48
CA LYS A 102 22.67 19.20 -0.98
C LYS A 102 21.82 18.92 0.31
N PRO A 103 21.45 19.94 1.11
CA PRO A 103 21.28 19.81 2.57
C PRO A 103 20.32 18.73 3.08
N ASP A 104 20.73 18.09 4.18
CA ASP A 104 20.13 16.94 4.86
C ASP A 104 18.88 17.33 5.67
N LEU A 105 17.72 17.42 5.01
CA LEU A 105 16.42 17.70 5.64
C LEU A 105 15.47 16.48 5.59
N GLY A 106 15.97 15.35 5.08
CA GLY A 106 15.18 14.19 4.70
C GLY A 106 15.72 13.58 3.41
N GLU A 107 15.38 12.32 3.19
CA GLU A 107 15.85 11.58 2.03
C GLU A 107 14.67 11.33 1.06
N HIS A 108 14.93 11.30 -0.24
CA HIS A 108 13.90 11.13 -1.29
C HIS A 108 14.41 10.19 -2.38
N GLY A 109 13.50 9.38 -2.93
CA GLY A 109 13.82 8.51 -4.05
C GLY A 109 12.60 7.91 -4.74
N THR A 110 12.86 7.30 -5.88
CA THR A 110 11.86 6.56 -6.67
C THR A 110 12.23 5.08 -6.74
N LEU A 111 11.25 4.21 -6.49
CA LEU A 111 11.34 2.76 -6.57
C LEU A 111 10.56 2.26 -7.79
N ARG A 112 11.07 1.23 -8.44
CA ARG A 112 10.39 0.47 -9.50
C ARG A 112 10.33 -1.01 -9.09
N PHE A 113 9.17 -1.64 -9.25
CA PHE A 113 8.90 -3.02 -8.82
C PHE A 113 8.92 -4.01 -9.98
#